data_AF-A0A158R1P5-F1
#
_entry.id   AF-A0A158R1P5-F1
#
_cell.length_a   1.000
_cell.length_b   1.000
_cell.length_c   1.000
_cell.angle_alpha   90.00
_cell.angle_beta   90.00
_cell.angle_gamma   90.00
#
_symmetry.space_group_name_H-M   'P 1'
#
loop_
_entity.id
_entity.type
_entity.pdbx_description
1 polymer ?
#
loop_
_entity_poly.entity_id
_entity_poly.type
_entity_poly.pdbx_seq_one_letter_code
_entity_poly.pdbx_strand_id
1 'polypeptide(L)'
;MKKEKSSISSVDEESERRAHSLKRMSRSGIVTLYKRFLSLATHRDKATNEYFLTETDFQSIAELQQNPLGQRIIDAFFADAE
;
A
#
# COMPACT_ATOMS: atom_id res chain seq x y z
N MET A 1 9.24 15.90 32.89
CA MET A 1 9.87 14.90 31.98
C MET A 1 9.04 13.63 32.08
N LYS A 2 8.63 12.90 31.04
CA LYS A 2 8.54 13.04 29.58
C LYS A 2 7.44 12.01 29.20
N LYS A 3 6.56 12.34 28.26
CA LYS A 3 5.53 11.43 27.72
C LYS A 3 6.22 10.29 26.95
N GLU A 4 6.07 9.04 27.37
CA GLU A 4 6.71 7.89 26.70
C GLU A 4 5.87 6.59 26.80
N LYS A 5 4.54 6.71 26.73
CA LYS A 5 3.63 5.56 26.67
C LYS A 5 2.65 5.58 25.49
N SER A 6 2.71 6.60 24.64
CA SER A 6 1.74 6.81 23.56
C SER A 6 2.12 6.12 22.24
N SER A 7 3.37 5.68 22.07
CA SER A 7 3.89 5.21 20.78
C SER A 7 3.96 3.68 20.63
N ILE A 8 3.83 2.91 21.71
CA ILE A 8 3.88 1.44 21.66
C ILE A 8 2.50 0.86 21.34
N SER A 9 1.42 1.43 21.88
CA SER A 9 0.05 0.94 21.61
C SER A 9 -0.41 1.18 20.17
N SER A 10 0.13 2.19 19.49
CA SER A 10 -0.25 2.51 18.10
C SER A 10 0.32 1.53 17.08
N VAL A 11 1.48 0.93 17.34
CA VAL A 11 2.13 -0.04 16.44
C VAL A 11 1.40 -1.39 16.45
N ASP A 12 0.83 -1.78 17.60
CA ASP A 12 0.04 -3.00 17.74
C ASP A 12 -1.28 -2.91 16.97
N GLU A 13 -2.01 -1.79 17.07
CA GLU A 13 -3.29 -1.62 16.38
C GLU A 13 -3.16 -1.63 14.85
N GLU A 14 -2.12 -1.00 14.30
CA GLU A 14 -1.92 -0.96 12.84
C GLU A 14 -1.55 -2.34 12.28
N SER A 15 -0.66 -3.04 12.98
CA SER A 15 -0.27 -4.41 12.64
C SER A 15 -1.46 -5.36 12.70
N GLU A 16 -2.32 -5.22 13.72
CA GLU A 16 -3.55 -5.97 13.86
C GLU A 16 -4.56 -5.66 12.74
N ARG A 17 -4.71 -4.38 12.35
CA ARG A 17 -5.57 -3.97 11.22
C ARG A 17 -5.09 -4.56 9.90
N ARG A 18 -3.78 -4.53 9.64
CA ARG A 18 -3.16 -5.14 8.46
C ARG A 18 -3.38 -6.66 8.46
N ALA A 19 -3.13 -7.33 9.58
CA ALA A 19 -3.37 -8.76 9.73
C ALA A 19 -4.86 -9.13 9.58
N HIS A 20 -5.77 -8.33 10.11
CA HIS A 20 -7.21 -8.54 9.99
C HIS A 20 -7.68 -8.34 8.54
N SER A 21 -7.17 -7.33 7.84
CA SER A 21 -7.43 -7.13 6.41
C SER A 21 -6.99 -8.34 5.57
N LEU A 22 -5.77 -8.84 5.81
CA LEU A 22 -5.24 -10.02 5.13
C LEU A 22 -6.04 -11.29 5.46
N LYS A 23 -6.52 -11.45 6.70
CA LYS A 23 -7.38 -12.58 7.10
C LYS A 23 -8.72 -12.62 6.36
N ARG A 24 -9.22 -11.46 5.91
CA ARG A 24 -10.47 -11.37 5.13
C ARG A 24 -10.27 -11.70 3.64
N MET A 25 -9.04 -11.88 3.19
CA MET A 25 -8.71 -12.24 1.81
C MET A 25 -8.38 -13.72 1.70
N SER A 26 -8.84 -14.37 0.63
CA SER A 26 -8.38 -15.72 0.31
C SER A 26 -6.89 -15.69 -0.07
N ARG A 27 -6.19 -16.81 0.17
CA ARG A 27 -4.79 -16.97 -0.24
C ARG A 27 -4.60 -16.71 -1.75
N SER A 28 -5.55 -17.14 -2.58
CA SER A 28 -5.53 -16.89 -4.02
C SER A 28 -5.73 -15.41 -4.37
N GLY A 29 -6.54 -14.68 -3.59
CA GLY A 29 -6.70 -13.23 -3.71
C GLY A 29 -5.39 -12.50 -3.41
N ILE A 30 -4.71 -12.87 -2.33
CA ILE A 30 -3.41 -12.28 -1.95
C ILE A 30 -2.37 -12.52 -3.05
N VAL A 31 -2.26 -13.75 -3.56
CA VAL A 31 -1.30 -14.08 -4.63
C VAL A 31 -1.61 -13.31 -5.92
N THR A 32 -2.90 -13.17 -6.27
CA THR A 32 -3.32 -12.40 -7.43
C THR A 32 -2.94 -10.92 -7.29
N LEU A 33 -3.20 -10.31 -6.14
CA LEU A 33 -2.82 -8.92 -5.87
C LEU A 33 -1.31 -8.74 -5.90
N TYR A 34 -0.54 -9.66 -5.30
CA TYR A 34 0.92 -9.58 -5.32
C TYR A 34 1.50 -9.64 -6.74
N LYS A 35 0.96 -10.51 -7.61
CA LYS A 35 1.35 -10.55 -9.02
C LYS A 35 1.02 -9.24 -9.75
N ARG A 36 -0.14 -8.65 -9.46
CA ARG A 36 -0.53 -7.35 -10.03
C ARG A 36 0.39 -6.22 -9.54
N PHE A 37 0.69 -6.21 -8.24
CA PHE A 37 1.67 -5.30 -7.66
C PHE A 37 3.02 -5.38 -8.39
N LEU A 38 3.58 -6.58 -8.56
CA LEU A 38 4.86 -6.76 -9.27
C LEU A 38 4.78 -6.37 -10.76
N SER A 39 3.61 -6.49 -11.39
CA SER A 39 3.44 -6.07 -12.79
C SER A 39 3.38 -4.56 -12.97
N LEU A 40 3.04 -3.83 -11.90
CA LEU A 40 2.94 -2.37 -11.90
C LEU A 40 4.21 -1.71 -11.37
N ALA A 41 4.86 -2.30 -10.37
CA ALA A 41 6.01 -1.70 -9.70
C ALA A 41 7.21 -1.56 -10.65
N THR A 42 7.55 -0.32 -10.98
CA THR A 42 8.74 -0.01 -11.77
C THR A 42 9.98 0.27 -10.92
N HIS A 43 9.79 0.47 -9.61
CA HIS A 43 10.85 0.81 -8.68
C HIS A 43 11.23 -0.35 -7.75
N ARG A 44 12.53 -0.42 -7.45
CA ARG A 44 13.11 -1.38 -6.51
C ARG A 44 14.16 -0.68 -5.65
N ASP A 45 14.00 -0.78 -4.35
CA ASP A 45 15.00 -0.32 -3.40
C ASP A 45 16.23 -1.22 -3.53
N LYS A 46 17.41 -0.63 -3.76
CA LYS A 46 18.65 -1.38 -3.98
C LYS A 46 19.25 -1.93 -2.68
N ALA A 47 18.95 -1.31 -1.54
CA ALA A 47 19.44 -1.71 -0.23
C ALA A 47 18.60 -2.83 0.37
N THR A 48 17.27 -2.72 0.32
CA THR A 48 16.35 -3.75 0.86
C THR A 48 15.96 -4.80 -0.17
N ASN A 49 16.20 -4.52 -1.45
CA ASN A 49 15.83 -5.37 -2.58
C ASN A 49 14.30 -5.48 -2.80
N GLU A 50 13.52 -4.62 -2.14
CA GLU A 50 12.07 -4.61 -2.16
C GLU A 50 11.52 -3.76 -3.31
N TYR A 51 10.42 -4.22 -3.89
CA TYR A 51 9.66 -3.44 -4.87
C TYR A 51 8.70 -2.52 -4.14
N PHE A 52 8.44 -1.34 -4.70
CA PHE A 52 7.42 -0.42 -4.19
C PHE A 52 6.69 0.26 -5.35
N LEU A 53 5.48 0.73 -5.05
CA LEU A 53 4.68 1.52 -5.97
C LEU A 53 4.83 3.00 -5.63
N THR A 54 4.79 3.81 -6.67
CA THR A 54 4.76 5.27 -6.66
C THR A 54 3.50 5.73 -7.40
N GLU A 55 3.13 7.00 -7.26
CA GLU A 55 2.02 7.57 -8.03
C GLU A 55 2.20 7.39 -9.54
N THR A 56 3.45 7.46 -10.03
CA THR A 56 3.76 7.29 -11.46
C THR A 56 3.44 5.88 -11.95
N ASP A 57 3.54 4.86 -11.11
CA ASP A 57 3.16 3.49 -11.51
C ASP A 57 1.65 3.38 -11.80
N PHE A 58 0.82 4.17 -11.12
CA PHE A 58 -0.63 4.21 -11.33
C PHE A 58 -1.05 4.96 -12.60
N GLN A 59 -0.18 5.83 -13.13
CA GLN A 59 -0.43 6.54 -14.40
C GLN A 59 -0.49 5.59 -15.60
N SER A 60 0.16 4.42 -15.49
CA SER A 60 0.12 3.37 -16.51
C SER A 60 -1.23 2.63 -16.61
N ILE A 61 -2.11 2.79 -15.62
CA ILE A 61 -3.40 2.10 -15.54
C ILE A 61 -4.46 2.92 -16.28
N ALA A 62 -4.75 2.55 -17.52
CA ALA A 62 -5.67 3.26 -18.39
C ALA A 62 -7.07 3.44 -17.77
N GLU A 63 -7.56 2.44 -17.03
CA GLU A 63 -8.86 2.47 -16.37
C GLU A 63 -8.92 3.53 -15.27
N LEU A 64 -7.80 3.82 -14.59
CA LEU A 64 -7.74 4.91 -13.62
C LEU A 64 -7.76 6.27 -14.31
N GLN A 65 -7.10 6.41 -15.47
CA GLN A 65 -7.09 7.66 -16.23
C GLN A 65 -8.47 8.03 -16.79
N GLN A 66 -9.28 7.03 -17.13
CA GLN A 66 -10.66 7.23 -17.60
C GLN A 66 -11.67 7.40 -16.45
N ASN A 67 -11.27 7.09 -15.22
CA ASN A 67 -12.15 7.18 -14.07
C ASN A 67 -12.19 8.62 -13.54
N PRO A 68 -13.36 9.26 -13.39
CA PRO A 68 -13.47 10.61 -12.82
C PRO A 68 -12.97 10.72 -11.37
N LEU A 69 -12.82 9.59 -10.67
CA LEU A 69 -12.24 9.49 -9.34
C LEU A 69 -10.80 8.97 -9.35
N GLY A 70 -10.21 8.74 -10.53
CA GLY A 70 -8.89 8.12 -10.69
C GLY A 70 -7.82 8.81 -9.85
N GLN A 71 -7.71 10.13 -9.97
CA GLN A 71 -6.75 10.90 -9.17
C GLN A 71 -7.03 10.78 -7.67
N ARG A 72 -8.29 10.88 -7.24
CA ARG A 72 -8.65 10.75 -5.80
C ARG A 72 -8.35 9.36 -5.25
N ILE A 73 -8.42 8.33 -6.08
CA ILE A 73 -8.04 6.96 -5.70
C ILE A 73 -6.52 6.87 -5.53
N ILE A 74 -5.74 7.47 -6.43
CA ILE A 74 -4.28 7.55 -6.33
C ILE A 74 -3.91 8.31 -5.05
N ASP A 75 -4.46 9.51 -4.84
CA ASP A 75 -4.21 10.32 -3.66
C ASP A 75 -4.55 9.56 -2.37
N ALA A 76 -5.70 8.85 -2.34
CA ALA A 76 -6.10 8.06 -1.18
C ALA A 76 -5.18 6.86 -0.91
N PHE A 77 -4.57 6.29 -1.96
CA PHE A 77 -3.62 5.18 -1.82
C PHE A 77 -2.29 5.62 -1.21
N PHE A 78 -1.88 6.87 -1.46
CA PHE A 78 -0.61 7.44 -1.01
C PHE A 78 -0.78 8.51 0.09
N ALA A 79 -1.96 8.64 0.69
CA ALA A 79 -2.28 9.69 1.66
C ALA A 79 -1.40 9.67 2.92
N ASP A 80 -0.89 8.50 3.31
CA ASP A 80 -0.05 8.30 4.49
C ASP A 80 1.46 8.22 4.14
N ALA A 81 1.85 8.58 2.92
CA ALA A 81 3.25 8.49 2.45
C ALA A 81 4.11 9.73 2.76
N GLU A 82 3.61 10.69 3.55
CA GLU A 82 4.36 11.86 4.07
C GLU A 82 4.90 11.68 5.50
#